data_AF-A0A330MTS4-F1
#
_entry.id   AF-A0A330MTS4-F1
#
_cell.length_a   1.000
_cell.length_b   1.000
_cell.length_c   1.000
_cell.angle_alpha   90.00
_cell.angle_beta   90.00
_cell.angle_gamma   90.00
#
_symmetry.space_group_name_H-M   'P 1'
#
loop_
_entity.id
_entity.type
_entity.pdbx_description
1 polymer ?
#
loop_
_entity_poly.entity_id
_entity_poly.type
_entity_poly.pdbx_seq_one_letter_code
_entity_poly.pdbx_strand_id
1 'polypeptide(L)'
;MKNLLATFTLLTIALNSFAQNQISYEKGKLFQENQLVIDKFYFVHQTFADAFYMTDLYKQLSDDEMYAILHNAYYSVTKDEKVLVMIEQPSGPPARLAFNFMGNTEKLGDILVLATNFNKKSRVFEEKVDSEESIYRWYKIDHGKLVYRKDLYSKKAEMENRESNSYSLIGMYLFDDNFENDDKVKPLLDELLASNKEDIEKLYGYLYLGEYWLLQNDLIKAEAALEELKELLKNSESIPKGYSLIANMATTELAMMKRFNN
;
A
#
# COMPACT_ATOMS: atom_id res chain seq x y z
N MET A 1 -38.39 -57.36 4.09
CA MET A 1 -36.96 -57.72 4.23
C MET A 1 -36.13 -56.68 3.48
N LYS A 2 -35.31 -55.92 4.25
CA LYS A 2 -34.06 -55.23 3.87
C LYS A 2 -34.11 -54.26 2.68
N ASN A 3 -34.28 -52.95 2.88
CA ASN A 3 -33.25 -51.95 3.28
C ASN A 3 -31.87 -52.15 2.63
N LEU A 4 -31.53 -51.23 1.70
CA LEU A 4 -30.19 -50.67 1.41
C LEU A 4 -30.47 -49.42 0.55
N LEU A 5 -30.65 -48.20 1.09
CA LEU A 5 -29.72 -47.30 1.75
C LEU A 5 -28.46 -46.97 0.93
N ALA A 6 -28.33 -45.66 0.63
CA ALA A 6 -27.15 -44.90 0.21
C ALA A 6 -26.57 -45.25 -1.18
N THR A 7 -26.29 -44.29 -2.06
CA THR A 7 -25.45 -43.12 -1.76
C THR A 7 -25.77 -41.99 -2.75
N PHE A 8 -26.27 -40.88 -2.23
CA PHE A 8 -26.27 -39.60 -2.91
C PHE A 8 -24.85 -39.06 -2.74
N THR A 9 -23.97 -39.31 -3.70
CA THR A 9 -22.60 -38.78 -3.62
C THR A 9 -22.64 -37.29 -3.90
N LEU A 10 -22.55 -36.52 -2.81
CA LEU A 10 -22.16 -35.13 -2.76
C LEU A 10 -21.14 -34.81 -3.87
N LEU A 11 -21.55 -34.00 -4.85
CA LEU A 11 -20.62 -33.21 -5.65
C LEU A 11 -20.22 -32.00 -4.80
N THR A 12 -19.56 -32.23 -3.68
CA THR A 12 -19.02 -31.16 -2.84
C THR A 12 -17.69 -30.71 -3.41
N ILE A 13 -17.72 -29.50 -3.97
CA ILE A 13 -16.69 -28.47 -3.78
C ILE A 13 -15.29 -28.90 -4.21
N ALA A 14 -15.06 -28.89 -5.53
CA ALA A 14 -13.77 -28.47 -6.07
C ALA A 14 -13.85 -27.00 -6.49
N LEU A 15 -14.21 -26.14 -5.53
CA LEU A 15 -13.93 -24.71 -5.59
C LEU A 15 -12.85 -24.47 -4.54
N ASN A 16 -11.78 -23.77 -4.94
CA ASN A 16 -10.59 -23.37 -4.16
C ASN A 16 -9.27 -24.10 -4.48
N SER A 17 -8.99 -24.29 -5.77
CA SER A 17 -7.60 -24.34 -6.26
C SER A 17 -7.40 -23.55 -7.56
N PHE A 18 -8.18 -22.49 -7.76
CA PHE A 18 -7.92 -21.45 -8.76
C PHE A 18 -7.29 -20.27 -8.03
N ALA A 19 -5.96 -20.15 -8.02
CA ALA A 19 -5.28 -18.87 -7.71
C ALA A 19 -3.77 -18.92 -8.01
N GLN A 20 -3.08 -20.03 -7.73
CA GLN A 20 -1.61 -20.00 -7.79
C GLN A 20 -0.99 -20.09 -9.20
N ASN A 21 -1.80 -20.31 -10.25
CA ASN A 21 -1.31 -20.47 -11.64
C ASN A 21 -1.30 -19.18 -12.47
N GLN A 22 -1.65 -18.01 -11.91
CA GLN A 22 -1.83 -16.78 -12.68
C GLN A 22 -0.80 -15.68 -12.40
N ILE A 23 0.09 -15.86 -11.42
CA ILE A 23 1.14 -14.89 -11.07
C ILE A 23 2.50 -15.53 -11.32
N SER A 24 3.34 -14.87 -12.11
CA SER A 24 4.73 -15.27 -12.36
C SER A 24 5.70 -14.13 -12.06
N TYR A 25 6.96 -14.51 -11.81
CA TYR A 25 8.00 -13.60 -11.38
C TYR A 25 9.25 -13.78 -12.24
N GLU A 26 9.77 -12.68 -12.79
CA GLU A 26 11.15 -12.58 -13.24
C GLU A 26 11.94 -11.80 -12.20
N LYS A 27 12.76 -12.50 -11.43
CA LYS A 27 13.51 -11.90 -10.32
C LYS A 27 14.79 -12.66 -10.07
N GLY A 28 15.70 -11.99 -9.39
CA GLY A 28 16.91 -12.59 -8.85
C GLY A 28 16.66 -13.42 -7.59
N LYS A 29 17.68 -13.50 -6.75
CA LYS A 29 17.62 -14.27 -5.50
C LYS A 29 16.65 -13.63 -4.52
N LEU A 30 15.91 -14.46 -3.77
CA LEU A 30 15.19 -14.02 -2.58
C LEU A 30 16.16 -13.99 -1.38
N PHE A 31 16.33 -12.82 -0.77
CA PHE A 31 17.19 -12.62 0.39
C PHE A 31 16.40 -12.73 1.71
N GLN A 32 17.10 -12.97 2.80
CA GLN A 32 16.50 -12.98 4.15
C GLN A 32 16.22 -11.56 4.67
N GLU A 33 16.97 -10.59 4.17
CA GLU A 33 16.87 -9.17 4.54
C GLU A 33 16.78 -8.33 3.26
N ASN A 34 16.10 -7.19 3.32
CA ASN A 34 16.02 -6.27 2.20
C ASN A 34 17.41 -5.67 1.91
N GLN A 35 17.89 -5.81 0.68
CA GLN A 35 19.23 -5.39 0.28
C GLN A 35 19.36 -3.88 0.01
N LEU A 36 18.24 -3.14 0.06
CA LEU A 36 18.19 -1.69 -0.10
C LEU A 36 18.02 -0.96 1.24
N VAL A 37 17.99 -1.71 2.36
CA VAL A 37 17.81 -1.20 3.72
C VAL A 37 16.54 -0.36 3.89
N ILE A 38 15.49 -0.66 3.14
CA ILE A 38 14.19 0.02 3.21
C ILE A 38 13.40 -0.56 4.38
N ASP A 39 12.81 0.28 5.20
CA ASP A 39 11.89 -0.13 6.26
C ASP A 39 10.61 -0.74 5.67
N LYS A 40 10.10 -1.80 6.33
CA LYS A 40 8.95 -2.57 5.82
C LYS A 40 7.69 -1.72 5.73
N PHE A 41 7.42 -0.85 6.72
CA PHE A 41 6.24 -0.01 6.71
C PHE A 41 6.28 0.93 5.51
N TYR A 42 7.38 1.67 5.33
CA TYR A 42 7.49 2.61 4.21
C TYR A 42 7.42 1.91 2.85
N PHE A 43 8.02 0.71 2.72
CA PHE A 43 7.88 -0.08 1.50
C PHE A 43 6.43 -0.46 1.24
N VAL A 44 5.76 -1.07 2.22
CA VAL A 44 4.37 -1.51 2.08
C VAL A 44 3.50 -0.30 1.76
N HIS A 45 3.49 0.71 2.62
CA HIS A 45 2.68 1.93 2.52
C HIS A 45 2.69 2.53 1.11
N GLN A 46 3.89 2.81 0.60
CA GLN A 46 4.05 3.44 -0.70
C GLN A 46 3.65 2.53 -1.85
N THR A 47 4.07 1.26 -1.80
CA THR A 47 3.95 0.37 -2.96
C THR A 47 2.60 -0.32 -3.06
N PHE A 48 1.92 -0.64 -1.96
CA PHE A 48 0.67 -1.40 -2.00
C PHE A 48 -0.45 -0.61 -2.70
N ALA A 49 -0.59 0.68 -2.39
CA ALA A 49 -1.63 1.52 -2.94
C ALA A 49 -1.40 1.76 -4.44
N ASP A 50 -0.15 2.09 -4.81
CA ASP A 50 0.25 2.34 -6.20
C ASP A 50 0.21 1.06 -7.05
N ALA A 51 0.58 -0.10 -6.48
CA ALA A 51 0.61 -1.38 -7.19
C ALA A 51 -0.79 -1.98 -7.37
N PHE A 52 -1.67 -1.88 -6.36
CA PHE A 52 -2.94 -2.63 -6.35
C PHE A 52 -4.18 -1.77 -6.44
N TYR A 53 -4.27 -0.68 -5.69
CA TYR A 53 -5.48 0.15 -5.66
C TYR A 53 -5.56 1.07 -6.88
N MET A 54 -4.45 1.68 -7.26
CA MET A 54 -4.41 2.52 -8.45
C MET A 54 -4.61 1.74 -9.75
N THR A 55 -4.27 0.45 -9.77
CA THR A 55 -4.36 -0.44 -10.94
C THR A 55 -5.61 -1.31 -10.93
N ASP A 56 -6.47 -1.19 -9.92
CA ASP A 56 -7.62 -2.08 -9.68
C ASP A 56 -7.29 -3.58 -9.46
N LEU A 57 -6.02 -3.96 -9.32
CA LEU A 57 -5.63 -5.35 -9.03
C LEU A 57 -6.15 -5.85 -7.67
N TYR A 58 -6.39 -4.97 -6.70
CA TYR A 58 -7.01 -5.35 -5.43
C TYR A 58 -8.40 -6.00 -5.57
N LYS A 59 -9.08 -5.80 -6.71
CA LYS A 59 -10.37 -6.45 -7.02
C LYS A 59 -10.22 -7.88 -7.52
N GLN A 60 -9.01 -8.26 -7.92
CA GLN A 60 -8.70 -9.52 -8.58
C GLN A 60 -7.83 -10.42 -7.69
N LEU A 61 -7.05 -9.82 -6.79
CA LEU A 61 -6.10 -10.50 -5.92
C LEU A 61 -6.62 -10.60 -4.49
N SER A 62 -6.33 -11.73 -3.86
CA SER A 62 -6.45 -11.88 -2.40
C SER A 62 -5.32 -11.15 -1.66
N ASP A 63 -5.51 -10.92 -0.37
CA ASP A 63 -4.46 -10.38 0.50
C ASP A 63 -3.18 -11.22 0.48
N ASP A 64 -3.29 -12.55 0.41
CA ASP A 64 -2.13 -13.44 0.37
C ASP A 64 -1.35 -13.31 -0.94
N GLU A 65 -2.04 -13.07 -2.05
CA GLU A 65 -1.40 -12.81 -3.35
C GLU A 65 -0.73 -11.43 -3.38
N MET A 66 -1.42 -10.39 -2.89
CA MET A 66 -0.84 -9.05 -2.76
C MET A 66 0.40 -9.07 -1.85
N TYR A 67 0.33 -9.79 -0.72
CA TYR A 67 1.46 -10.00 0.16
C TYR A 67 2.60 -10.73 -0.55
N ALA A 68 2.33 -11.85 -1.22
CA ALA A 68 3.37 -12.61 -1.91
C ALA A 68 4.09 -11.77 -2.97
N ILE A 69 3.35 -10.91 -3.69
CA ILE A 69 3.90 -9.96 -4.65
C ILE A 69 4.86 -8.98 -3.98
N LEU A 70 4.39 -8.29 -2.94
CA LEU A 70 5.19 -7.29 -2.23
C LEU A 70 6.38 -7.92 -1.50
N HIS A 71 6.22 -9.10 -0.89
CA HIS A 71 7.28 -9.85 -0.25
C HIS A 71 8.39 -10.22 -1.24
N ASN A 72 8.02 -10.74 -2.43
CA ASN A 72 8.99 -11.06 -3.46
C ASN A 72 9.71 -9.82 -3.98
N ALA A 73 8.99 -8.72 -4.18
CA ALA A 73 9.58 -7.44 -4.57
C ALA A 73 10.56 -6.95 -3.50
N TYR A 74 10.11 -6.84 -2.25
CA TYR A 74 10.89 -6.34 -1.11
C TYR A 74 12.19 -7.13 -0.89
N TYR A 75 12.13 -8.46 -0.92
CA TYR A 75 13.30 -9.29 -0.62
C TYR A 75 14.12 -9.71 -1.84
N SER A 76 13.72 -9.37 -3.08
CA SER A 76 14.48 -9.73 -4.29
C SER A 76 14.98 -8.53 -5.09
N VAL A 77 14.45 -7.32 -4.88
CA VAL A 77 15.00 -6.12 -5.52
C VAL A 77 16.32 -5.74 -4.86
N THR A 78 17.35 -5.55 -5.68
CA THR A 78 18.69 -5.13 -5.24
C THR A 78 19.21 -4.01 -6.13
N LYS A 79 20.46 -3.59 -5.93
CA LYS A 79 21.10 -2.61 -6.82
C LYS A 79 21.34 -3.13 -8.23
N ASP A 80 21.45 -4.45 -8.38
CA ASP A 80 21.80 -5.13 -9.63
C ASP A 80 20.63 -5.95 -10.20
N GLU A 81 19.64 -6.28 -9.38
CA GLU A 81 18.52 -7.15 -9.75
C GLU A 81 17.18 -6.42 -9.61
N LYS A 82 16.41 -6.44 -10.70
CA LYS A 82 15.01 -5.97 -10.73
C LYS A 82 14.05 -7.12 -10.44
N VAL A 83 12.83 -6.77 -10.06
CA VAL A 83 11.70 -7.70 -9.94
C VAL A 83 10.63 -7.29 -10.93
N LEU A 84 10.24 -8.20 -11.83
CA LEU A 84 9.05 -8.06 -12.66
C LEU A 84 8.03 -9.11 -12.25
N VAL A 85 6.83 -8.65 -11.92
CA VAL A 85 5.68 -9.48 -11.60
C VAL A 85 4.73 -9.43 -12.78
N MET A 86 4.29 -10.58 -13.26
CA MET A 86 3.32 -10.72 -14.33
C MET A 86 2.08 -11.43 -13.80
N ILE A 87 0.92 -10.81 -13.98
CA ILE A 87 -0.36 -11.31 -13.50
C ILE A 87 -1.30 -11.44 -14.70
N GLU A 88 -1.68 -12.67 -15.02
CA GLU A 88 -2.61 -12.94 -16.13
C GLU A 88 -3.93 -12.19 -15.91
N GLN A 89 -4.46 -11.59 -16.97
CA GLN A 89 -5.73 -10.87 -16.92
C GLN A 89 -6.82 -11.69 -17.63
N PRO A 90 -8.08 -11.66 -17.16
CA PRO A 90 -9.19 -12.34 -17.83
C PRO A 90 -9.37 -11.91 -19.29
N SER A 91 -9.06 -10.64 -19.59
CA SER A 91 -9.03 -10.10 -20.94
C SER A 91 -7.90 -9.06 -21.06
N GLY A 92 -7.28 -9.02 -22.24
CA GLY A 92 -6.16 -8.12 -22.51
C GLY A 92 -4.80 -8.69 -22.10
N PRO A 93 -3.76 -7.86 -22.11
CA PRO A 93 -2.41 -8.30 -21.77
C PRO A 93 -2.25 -8.56 -20.27
N PRO A 94 -1.24 -9.35 -19.86
CA PRO A 94 -0.89 -9.48 -18.46
C PRO A 94 -0.60 -8.13 -17.81
N ALA A 95 -1.02 -7.97 -16.57
CA ALA A 95 -0.60 -6.86 -15.72
C ALA A 95 0.87 -7.05 -15.36
N ARG A 96 1.67 -6.00 -15.52
CA ARG A 96 3.11 -5.99 -15.24
C ARG A 96 3.38 -4.99 -14.13
N LEU A 97 3.99 -5.44 -13.04
CA LEU A 97 4.50 -4.59 -11.96
C LEU A 97 6.02 -4.77 -11.90
N ALA A 98 6.79 -3.74 -12.22
CA ALA A 98 8.24 -3.78 -12.19
C ALA A 98 8.78 -2.91 -11.05
N PHE A 99 9.60 -3.52 -10.19
CA PHE A 99 10.33 -2.89 -9.10
C PHE A 99 11.81 -2.86 -9.46
N ASN A 100 12.39 -1.66 -9.49
CA ASN A 100 13.79 -1.49 -9.88
C ASN A 100 14.49 -0.44 -9.01
N PHE A 101 15.76 -0.68 -8.69
CA PHE A 101 16.62 0.31 -8.07
C PHE A 101 17.28 1.20 -9.11
N MET A 102 17.43 2.49 -8.81
CA MET A 102 18.32 3.39 -9.54
C MET A 102 19.12 4.22 -8.54
N GLY A 103 20.44 4.06 -8.55
CA GLY A 103 21.34 4.73 -7.59
C GLY A 103 21.90 6.05 -8.12
N ASN A 104 22.37 6.91 -7.20
CA ASN A 104 23.11 8.13 -7.50
C ASN A 104 22.43 9.07 -8.52
N THR A 105 21.11 9.18 -8.47
CA THR A 105 20.40 10.14 -9.32
C THR A 105 20.73 11.56 -8.87
N GLU A 106 20.96 12.48 -9.82
CA GLU A 106 21.44 13.84 -9.52
C GLU A 106 20.56 14.62 -8.53
N LYS A 107 19.25 14.34 -8.50
CA LYS A 107 18.28 15.08 -7.69
C LYS A 107 17.77 14.33 -6.47
N LEU A 108 17.67 13.01 -6.55
CA LEU A 108 17.02 12.20 -5.52
C LEU A 108 17.97 11.24 -4.80
N GLY A 109 19.21 11.10 -5.27
CA GLY A 109 20.11 10.07 -4.77
C GLY A 109 19.62 8.68 -5.18
N ASP A 110 19.56 7.76 -4.22
CA ASP A 110 19.09 6.39 -4.42
C ASP A 110 17.55 6.34 -4.45
N ILE A 111 16.99 5.68 -5.46
CA ILE A 111 15.54 5.56 -5.63
C ILE A 111 15.09 4.12 -5.90
N LEU A 112 13.89 3.80 -5.44
CA LEU A 112 13.10 2.67 -5.93
C LEU A 112 12.09 3.18 -6.97
N VAL A 113 11.95 2.43 -8.05
CA VAL A 113 10.97 2.69 -9.10
C VAL A 113 9.93 1.58 -9.11
N LEU A 114 8.65 1.96 -9.05
CA LEU A 114 7.52 1.09 -9.41
C LEU A 114 6.98 1.54 -10.77
N ALA A 115 7.00 0.63 -11.74
CA ALA A 115 6.48 0.84 -13.08
C ALA A 115 5.39 -0.18 -13.40
N THR A 116 4.35 0.25 -14.09
CA THR A 116 3.29 -0.64 -14.56
C THR A 116 2.99 -0.40 -16.04
N ASN A 117 2.34 -1.37 -16.68
CA ASN A 117 1.67 -1.15 -17.97
C ASN A 117 0.18 -0.77 -17.81
N PHE A 118 -0.23 -0.33 -16.61
CA PHE A 118 -1.59 0.16 -16.38
C PHE A 118 -1.70 1.61 -16.84
N ASN A 119 -2.53 1.85 -17.86
CA ASN A 119 -2.76 3.18 -18.38
C ASN A 119 -3.86 3.88 -17.57
N LYS A 120 -3.52 4.99 -16.92
CA LYS A 120 -4.43 5.70 -16.00
C LYS A 120 -5.63 6.34 -16.71
N LYS A 121 -5.52 6.62 -18.01
CA LYS A 121 -6.56 7.25 -18.83
C LYS A 121 -7.55 6.23 -19.36
N SER A 122 -7.07 5.13 -19.96
CA SER A 122 -7.93 4.04 -20.45
C SER A 122 -8.39 3.10 -19.34
N ARG A 123 -7.74 3.14 -18.16
CA ARG A 123 -8.02 2.32 -16.97
C ARG A 123 -7.88 0.81 -17.24
N VAL A 124 -6.97 0.43 -18.12
CA VAL A 124 -6.67 -0.97 -18.45
C VAL A 124 -5.17 -1.20 -18.56
N PHE A 125 -4.75 -2.47 -18.51
CA PHE A 125 -3.40 -2.88 -18.84
C PHE A 125 -3.20 -2.90 -20.36
N GLU A 126 -2.08 -2.36 -20.83
CA GLU A 126 -1.75 -2.24 -22.25
C GLU A 126 -0.49 -3.04 -22.61
N GLU A 127 -0.38 -3.50 -23.87
CA GLU A 127 0.77 -4.32 -24.28
C GLU A 127 2.08 -3.54 -24.24
N LYS A 128 2.01 -2.25 -24.59
CA LYS A 128 3.12 -1.31 -24.57
C LYS A 128 2.90 -0.32 -23.44
N VAL A 129 3.97 -0.02 -22.72
CA VAL A 129 3.96 1.03 -21.70
C VAL A 129 3.91 2.39 -22.39
N ASP A 130 2.91 3.18 -22.05
CA ASP A 130 2.86 4.61 -22.35
C ASP A 130 3.60 5.38 -21.25
N SER A 131 4.67 6.11 -21.60
CA SER A 131 5.50 6.81 -20.61
C SER A 131 4.80 7.98 -19.92
N GLU A 132 3.75 8.53 -20.51
CA GLU A 132 2.98 9.66 -19.95
C GLU A 132 1.77 9.17 -19.17
N GLU A 133 1.11 8.14 -19.67
CA GLU A 133 -0.18 7.68 -19.16
C GLU A 133 -0.08 6.45 -18.25
N SER A 134 1.00 5.67 -18.32
CA SER A 134 1.16 4.51 -17.43
C SER A 134 1.55 4.93 -16.02
N ILE A 135 1.14 4.14 -15.02
CA ILE A 135 1.55 4.40 -13.63
C ILE A 135 3.06 4.16 -13.49
N TYR A 136 3.75 5.23 -13.11
CA TYR A 136 5.21 5.25 -12.89
C TYR A 136 5.54 6.11 -11.66
N ARG A 137 6.16 5.49 -10.66
CA ARG A 137 6.41 6.05 -9.34
C ARG A 137 7.88 5.95 -8.97
N TRP A 138 8.43 7.05 -8.45
CA TRP A 138 9.82 7.14 -8.00
C TRP A 138 9.77 7.50 -6.53
N TYR A 139 10.40 6.67 -5.73
CA TYR A 139 10.50 6.87 -4.31
C TYR A 139 11.96 7.04 -3.93
N LYS A 140 12.28 8.16 -3.29
CA LYS A 140 13.59 8.38 -2.67
C LYS A 140 13.76 7.37 -1.53
N ILE A 141 14.93 6.74 -1.49
CA ILE A 141 15.35 5.90 -0.36
C ILE A 141 16.27 6.76 0.51
N ASP A 142 15.88 7.02 1.75
CA ASP A 142 16.65 7.85 2.67
C ASP A 142 16.54 7.33 4.11
N HIS A 143 17.66 6.89 4.69
CA HIS A 143 17.72 6.28 6.02
C HIS A 143 16.61 5.25 6.31
N GLY A 144 16.29 4.43 5.31
CA GLY A 144 15.24 3.41 5.36
C GLY A 144 13.83 3.90 5.06
N LYS A 145 13.57 5.21 5.05
CA LYS A 145 12.30 5.74 4.54
C LYS A 145 12.22 5.58 3.03
N LEU A 146 11.02 5.30 2.56
CA LEU A 146 10.64 5.31 1.17
C LEU A 146 9.67 6.48 0.95
N VAL A 147 10.13 7.52 0.27
CA VAL A 147 9.39 8.79 0.14
C VAL A 147 9.06 9.04 -1.32
N TYR A 148 7.77 9.15 -1.66
CA TYR A 148 7.38 9.48 -3.02
C TYR A 148 7.93 10.86 -3.42
N ARG A 149 8.51 10.98 -4.63
CA ARG A 149 9.20 12.21 -5.07
C ARG A 149 8.36 13.50 -4.99
N LYS A 150 7.03 13.40 -4.92
CA LYS A 150 6.14 14.56 -4.82
C LYS A 150 5.90 15.01 -3.37
N ASP A 151 6.25 14.15 -2.41
CA ASP A 151 6.03 14.36 -0.98
C ASP A 151 7.35 14.75 -0.27
N LEU A 152 8.39 15.04 -1.04
CA LEU A 152 9.66 15.54 -0.50
C LEU A 152 9.43 16.87 0.21
N TYR A 153 10.08 17.02 1.36
CA TYR A 153 9.97 18.19 2.19
C TYR A 153 10.41 19.44 1.44
N SER A 154 9.60 20.49 1.58
CA SER A 154 10.03 21.85 1.31
C SER A 154 9.33 22.80 2.26
N LYS A 155 9.99 23.91 2.62
CA LYS A 155 9.37 24.97 3.44
C LYS A 155 8.07 25.49 2.84
N LYS A 156 8.00 25.53 1.49
CA LYS A 156 6.81 25.94 0.76
C LYS A 156 5.67 24.93 0.97
N ALA A 157 5.93 23.64 0.75
CA ALA A 157 4.92 22.59 0.96
C ALA A 157 4.45 22.55 2.43
N GLU A 158 5.36 22.74 3.38
CA GLU A 158 5.00 22.80 4.80
C GLU A 158 4.05 23.97 5.10
N MET A 159 4.35 25.16 4.59
CA MET A 159 3.51 26.35 4.74
C MET A 159 2.13 26.13 4.11
N GLU A 160 2.07 25.58 2.89
CA GLU A 160 0.81 25.26 2.20
C GLU A 160 -0.03 24.24 2.99
N ASN A 161 0.59 23.22 3.58
CA ASN A 161 -0.11 22.22 4.40
C ASN A 161 -0.61 22.81 5.74
N ARG A 162 0.14 23.73 6.36
CA ARG A 162 -0.28 24.45 7.58
C ARG A 162 -1.53 25.31 7.35
N GLU A 163 -1.67 25.89 6.17
CA GLU A 163 -2.80 26.75 5.80
C GLU A 163 -4.02 25.98 5.28
N SER A 164 -3.90 24.65 5.11
CA SER A 164 -4.96 23.78 4.58
C SER A 164 -5.92 23.34 5.68
N ASN A 165 -5.93 22.04 6.01
CA ASN A 165 -6.68 21.45 7.10
C ASN A 165 -5.70 20.83 8.12
N SER A 166 -6.19 20.47 9.31
CA SER A 166 -5.31 20.01 10.40
C SER A 166 -4.61 18.69 10.09
N TYR A 167 -5.22 17.82 9.27
CA TYR A 167 -4.63 16.52 8.92
C TYR A 167 -3.59 16.60 7.79
N SER A 168 -3.66 17.60 6.91
CA SER A 168 -2.70 17.80 5.80
C SER A 168 -1.25 17.86 6.28
N LEU A 169 -0.99 18.64 7.34
CA LEU A 169 0.34 18.74 7.94
C LEU A 169 0.81 17.41 8.56
N ILE A 170 -0.11 16.68 9.18
CA ILE A 170 0.19 15.38 9.82
C ILE A 170 0.63 14.38 8.76
N GLY A 171 -0.14 14.24 7.67
CA GLY A 171 0.21 13.35 6.56
C GLY A 171 1.55 13.72 5.93
N MET A 172 1.80 15.02 5.70
CA MET A 172 3.10 15.47 5.21
C MET A 172 4.24 15.03 6.14
N TYR A 173 4.14 15.31 7.44
CA TYR A 173 5.20 14.99 8.40
C TYR A 173 5.43 13.48 8.57
N LEU A 174 4.39 12.66 8.43
CA LEU A 174 4.53 11.21 8.55
C LEU A 174 5.31 10.59 7.38
N PHE A 175 5.22 11.20 6.20
CA PHE A 175 5.71 10.64 4.94
C PHE A 175 6.78 11.44 4.21
N ASP A 176 7.17 12.62 4.71
CA ASP A 176 8.25 13.41 4.12
C ASP A 176 9.64 12.82 4.42
N ASP A 177 10.66 13.43 3.81
CA ASP A 177 12.07 13.10 4.02
C ASP A 177 12.75 13.99 5.07
N ASN A 178 11.99 14.68 5.94
CA ASN A 178 12.52 15.48 7.03
C ASN A 178 12.25 14.83 8.39
N PHE A 179 13.22 14.06 8.87
CA PHE A 179 13.18 13.31 10.13
C PHE A 179 12.90 14.16 11.37
N GLU A 180 13.17 15.46 11.37
CA GLU A 180 12.82 16.35 12.49
C GLU A 180 11.30 16.54 12.66
N ASN A 181 10.51 16.14 11.66
CA ASN A 181 9.06 16.23 11.71
C ASN A 181 8.40 15.01 12.36
N ASP A 182 9.09 13.87 12.45
CA ASP A 182 8.55 12.61 12.97
C ASP A 182 8.02 12.77 14.41
N ASP A 183 8.80 13.44 15.27
CA ASP A 183 8.45 13.70 16.67
C ASP A 183 7.22 14.63 16.83
N LYS A 184 6.84 15.34 15.77
CA LYS A 184 5.69 16.26 15.77
C LYS A 184 4.39 15.56 15.41
N VAL A 185 4.45 14.39 14.76
CA VAL A 185 3.26 13.70 14.25
C VAL A 185 2.29 13.33 15.36
N LYS A 186 2.78 12.66 16.41
CA LYS A 186 1.93 12.15 17.49
C LYS A 186 1.23 13.27 18.29
N PRO A 187 1.90 14.35 18.70
CA PRO A 187 1.23 15.49 19.33
C PRO A 187 0.12 16.10 18.46
N LEU A 188 0.36 16.26 17.15
CA LEU A 188 -0.64 16.81 16.22
C LEU A 188 -1.86 15.88 16.06
N LEU A 189 -1.63 14.56 16.03
CA LEU A 189 -2.71 13.57 16.02
C LEU A 189 -3.56 13.65 17.29
N ASP A 190 -2.92 13.75 18.46
CA ASP A 190 -3.62 13.86 19.73
C ASP A 190 -4.47 15.13 19.80
N GLU A 191 -3.92 16.26 19.35
CA GLU A 191 -4.65 17.53 19.25
C GLU A 191 -5.85 17.42 18.31
N LEU A 192 -5.65 16.85 17.12
CA LEU A 192 -6.71 16.68 16.12
C LEU A 192 -7.85 15.81 16.65
N LEU A 193 -7.53 14.65 17.24
CA LEU A 193 -8.54 13.70 17.70
C LEU A 193 -9.27 14.19 18.97
N ALA A 194 -8.62 14.99 19.82
CA ALA A 194 -9.24 15.62 20.99
C ALA A 194 -10.14 16.82 20.63
N SER A 195 -10.01 17.37 19.43
CA SER A 195 -10.74 18.56 19.00
C SER A 195 -12.22 18.32 18.68
N ASN A 196 -12.96 19.40 18.48
CA ASN A 196 -14.34 19.41 17.98
C ASN A 196 -14.42 19.54 16.45
N LYS A 197 -13.36 19.17 15.72
CA LYS A 197 -13.30 19.19 14.26
C LYS A 197 -14.32 18.24 13.62
N GLU A 198 -14.60 18.49 12.35
CA GLU A 198 -15.54 17.72 11.54
C GLU A 198 -15.14 16.23 11.47
N ASP A 199 -16.12 15.34 11.33
CA ASP A 199 -15.89 13.90 11.26
C ASP A 199 -14.90 13.52 10.17
N ILE A 200 -14.87 14.26 9.06
CA ILE A 200 -13.93 14.01 7.97
C ILE A 200 -12.47 14.27 8.40
N GLU A 201 -12.22 15.30 9.21
CA GLU A 201 -10.87 15.54 9.74
C GLU A 201 -10.49 14.45 10.75
N LYS A 202 -11.44 14.01 11.59
CA LYS A 202 -11.23 12.90 12.53
C LYS A 202 -11.00 11.56 11.83
N LEU A 203 -11.65 11.33 10.69
CA LEU A 203 -11.40 10.17 9.84
C LEU A 203 -9.93 10.12 9.42
N TYR A 204 -9.39 11.22 8.90
CA TYR A 204 -7.96 11.27 8.57
C TYR A 204 -7.06 11.19 9.81
N GLY A 205 -7.49 11.75 10.94
CA GLY A 205 -6.80 11.57 12.22
C GLY A 205 -6.65 10.10 12.62
N TYR A 206 -7.72 9.31 12.57
CA TYR A 206 -7.65 7.88 12.90
C TYR A 206 -6.89 7.06 11.85
N LEU A 207 -6.99 7.41 10.57
CA LEU A 207 -6.19 6.80 9.51
C LEU A 207 -4.69 6.97 9.80
N TYR A 208 -4.25 8.22 9.98
CA TYR A 208 -2.86 8.56 10.24
C TYR A 208 -2.37 8.07 11.61
N LEU A 209 -3.26 7.93 12.60
CA LEU A 209 -2.92 7.27 13.86
C LEU A 209 -2.64 5.77 13.66
N GLY A 210 -3.44 5.09 12.81
CA GLY A 210 -3.19 3.71 12.42
C GLY A 210 -1.83 3.55 11.74
N GLU A 211 -1.56 4.38 10.73
CA GLU A 211 -0.28 4.40 10.00
C GLU A 211 0.91 4.73 10.90
N TYR A 212 0.75 5.69 11.83
CA TYR A 212 1.76 5.99 12.85
C TYR A 212 2.07 4.76 13.71
N TRP A 213 1.07 4.02 14.17
CA TRP A 213 1.31 2.80 14.96
C TRP A 213 1.89 1.65 14.13
N LEU A 214 1.55 1.54 12.85
CA LEU A 214 2.18 0.61 11.92
C LEU A 214 3.67 0.91 11.75
N LEU A 215 4.03 2.18 11.59
CA LEU A 215 5.42 2.65 11.55
C LEU A 215 6.18 2.29 12.83
N GLN A 216 5.54 2.40 14.00
CA GLN A 216 6.10 1.99 15.29
C GLN A 216 6.06 0.47 15.54
N ASN A 217 5.59 -0.31 14.57
CA ASN A 217 5.40 -1.75 14.66
C ASN A 217 4.46 -2.21 15.81
N ASP A 218 3.56 -1.33 16.27
CA ASP A 218 2.56 -1.61 17.30
C ASP A 218 1.24 -2.01 16.65
N LEU A 219 1.17 -3.26 16.18
CA LEU A 219 0.04 -3.77 15.42
C LEU A 219 -1.28 -3.76 16.21
N ILE A 220 -1.23 -3.84 17.54
CA ILE A 220 -2.41 -3.82 18.41
C ILE A 220 -3.01 -2.40 18.43
N LYS A 221 -2.17 -1.37 18.62
CA LYS A 221 -2.66 0.01 18.59
C LYS A 221 -3.07 0.46 17.19
N ALA A 222 -2.38 -0.03 16.15
CA ALA A 222 -2.78 0.20 14.77
C ALA A 222 -4.18 -0.35 14.51
N GLU A 223 -4.45 -1.60 14.90
CA GLU A 223 -5.76 -2.23 14.77
C GLU A 223 -6.84 -1.47 15.54
N ALA A 224 -6.57 -1.03 16.77
CA ALA A 224 -7.50 -0.22 17.55
C ALA A 224 -7.86 1.10 16.85
N ALA A 225 -6.87 1.82 16.32
CA ALA A 225 -7.11 3.07 15.58
C ALA A 225 -7.94 2.84 14.30
N LEU A 226 -7.72 1.72 13.60
CA LEU A 226 -8.49 1.38 12.40
C LEU A 226 -9.91 0.91 12.72
N GLU A 227 -10.18 0.35 13.90
CA GLU A 227 -11.54 0.07 14.33
C GLU A 227 -12.30 1.37 14.64
N GLU A 228 -11.67 2.34 15.30
CA GLU A 228 -12.25 3.70 15.50
C GLU A 228 -12.56 4.39 14.16
N LEU A 229 -11.66 4.28 13.17
CA LEU A 229 -11.89 4.75 11.81
C LEU A 229 -13.16 4.14 11.19
N LYS A 230 -13.32 2.81 11.30
CA LYS A 230 -14.49 2.08 10.76
C LYS A 230 -15.77 2.45 11.50
N GLU A 231 -15.71 2.60 12.82
CA GLU A 231 -16.85 3.01 13.63
C GLU A 231 -17.32 4.41 13.26
N LEU A 232 -16.39 5.35 13.11
CA LEU A 232 -16.69 6.71 12.68
C LEU A 232 -17.36 6.72 11.29
N LEU A 233 -16.84 5.94 10.33
CA LEU A 233 -17.44 5.79 9.00
C LEU A 233 -18.85 5.21 9.02
N LYS A 234 -19.12 4.27 9.92
CA LYS A 234 -20.43 3.62 10.05
C LYS A 234 -21.47 4.56 10.64
N ASN A 235 -21.06 5.38 11.62
CA ASN A 235 -21.96 6.19 12.43
C ASN A 235 -22.11 7.62 11.91
N SER A 236 -21.17 8.11 11.10
CA SER A 236 -21.24 9.47 10.57
C SER A 236 -22.19 9.57 9.36
N GLU A 237 -23.09 10.53 9.42
CA GLU A 237 -23.93 10.93 8.28
C GLU A 237 -23.23 11.94 7.36
N SER A 238 -22.16 12.59 7.85
CA SER A 238 -21.44 13.66 7.14
C SER A 238 -20.35 13.14 6.22
N ILE A 239 -19.83 11.94 6.47
CA ILE A 239 -18.78 11.33 5.66
C ILE A 239 -19.39 10.64 4.43
N PRO A 240 -18.95 10.99 3.20
CA PRO A 240 -19.44 10.32 2.00
C PRO A 240 -19.07 8.83 1.98
N LYS A 241 -20.01 7.97 1.56
CA LYS A 241 -19.81 6.50 1.49
C LYS A 241 -18.58 6.05 0.70
N GLY A 242 -18.12 6.87 -0.26
CA GLY A 242 -16.90 6.60 -1.03
C GLY A 242 -15.63 6.50 -0.18
N TYR A 243 -15.62 7.07 1.02
CA TYR A 243 -14.49 7.00 1.96
C TYR A 243 -14.30 5.61 2.59
N SER A 244 -15.25 4.69 2.41
CA SER A 244 -15.07 3.28 2.80
C SER A 244 -13.85 2.64 2.12
N LEU A 245 -13.46 3.10 0.92
CA LEU A 245 -12.27 2.61 0.24
C LEU A 245 -10.99 2.90 1.04
N ILE A 246 -10.91 4.04 1.73
CA ILE A 246 -9.74 4.42 2.54
C ILE A 246 -9.58 3.47 3.73
N ALA A 247 -10.67 3.15 4.43
CA ALA A 247 -10.63 2.18 5.52
C ALA A 247 -10.28 0.76 5.03
N ASN A 248 -10.74 0.38 3.83
CA ASN A 248 -10.36 -0.89 3.22
C ASN A 248 -8.86 -0.91 2.91
N MET A 249 -8.31 0.17 2.32
CA MET A 249 -6.87 0.31 2.07
C MET A 249 -6.04 0.16 3.35
N ALA A 250 -6.40 0.89 4.41
CA ALA A 250 -5.69 0.83 5.68
C ALA A 250 -5.79 -0.55 6.35
N THR A 251 -6.95 -1.22 6.24
CA THR A 251 -7.12 -2.58 6.75
C THR A 251 -6.25 -3.58 5.99
N THR A 252 -6.18 -3.46 4.66
CA THR A 252 -5.29 -4.27 3.83
C THR A 252 -3.83 -4.03 4.20
N GLU A 253 -3.42 -2.77 4.42
CA GLU A 253 -2.07 -2.42 4.84
C GLU A 253 -1.70 -3.06 6.19
N LEU A 254 -2.57 -2.96 7.21
CA LEU A 254 -2.39 -3.67 8.48
C LEU A 254 -2.25 -5.18 8.27
N ALA A 255 -3.06 -5.76 7.39
CA ALA A 255 -3.01 -7.19 7.07
C ALA A 255 -1.68 -7.57 6.36
N MET A 256 -1.14 -6.70 5.51
CA MET A 256 0.19 -6.87 4.92
C MET A 256 1.28 -6.80 5.99
N MET A 257 1.24 -5.78 6.85
CA MET A 257 2.23 -5.61 7.93
C MET A 257 2.23 -6.77 8.91
N LYS A 258 1.05 -7.30 9.29
CA LYS A 258 0.93 -8.53 10.09
C LYS A 258 1.67 -9.71 9.45
N ARG A 259 1.59 -9.88 8.12
CA ARG A 259 2.27 -10.97 7.41
C ARG A 259 3.78 -10.74 7.30
N PHE A 260 4.23 -9.51 7.10
CA PHE A 260 5.65 -9.16 7.04
C PHE A 260 6.40 -9.35 8.37
N ASN A 261 5.68 -9.45 9.49
CA ASN A 261 6.22 -9.57 10.84
C ASN A 261 6.14 -10.97 11.44
N ASN A 262 5.43 -11.89 10.80
CA ASN A 262 5.31 -13.30 11.19
C ASN A 262 6.24 -14.18 10.33
#